data_AF-A0A418NC72-F1
#
_entry.id   AF-A0A418NC72-F1
#
_cell.length_a   1.000
_cell.length_b   1.000
_cell.length_c   1.000
_cell.angle_alpha   90.00
_cell.angle_beta   90.00
_cell.angle_gamma   90.00
#
_symmetry.space_group_name_H-M   'P 1'
#
loop_
_entity.id
_entity.type
_entity.pdbx_description
1 polymer ?
#
loop_
_entity_poly.entity_id
_entity_poly.type
_entity_poly.pdbx_seq_one_letter_code
_entity_poly.pdbx_strand_id
1 'polypeptide(L)'
;MRRAGMVRIHWVTEWQRRGVPHLHVAIWWPDKYRLSDPIEAWLALAAEYGAGAKGQHAKPIDGPVGWFQYLSKHAARGVKHYQRSGDNMPTGWQEKTGRVWGYGGDWPLQEPVN
;
A
#
# COMPACT_ATOMS: atom_id res chain seq x y z
N MET A 1 11.27 1.90 6.48
CA MET A 1 11.50 3.12 5.66
C MET A 1 11.81 4.38 6.48
N ARG A 2 11.39 4.53 7.75
CA ARG A 2 11.82 5.68 8.59
C ARG A 2 13.35 5.82 8.69
N ARG A 3 14.06 4.70 8.92
CA ARG A 3 15.54 4.67 8.95
C ARG A 3 16.20 5.07 7.62
N ALA A 4 15.45 5.03 6.52
CA ALA A 4 15.92 5.41 5.19
C ALA A 4 15.53 6.86 4.83
N GLY A 5 15.09 7.67 5.80
CA GLY A 5 14.80 9.09 5.59
C GLY A 5 13.47 9.39 4.90
N MET A 6 12.51 8.45 4.85
CA MET A 6 11.19 8.76 4.28
C MET A 6 10.49 9.85 5.11
N VAL A 7 9.77 10.76 4.45
CA VAL A 7 8.95 11.81 5.09
C VAL A 7 7.47 11.50 5.06
N ARG A 8 7.00 10.72 4.06
CA ARG A 8 5.61 10.27 3.95
C ARG A 8 5.56 8.86 3.40
N ILE A 9 4.54 8.12 3.81
CA ILE A 9 4.15 6.83 3.23
C ILE A 9 2.64 6.73 3.22
N HIS A 10 2.11 6.14 2.17
CA HIS A 10 0.72 5.75 2.04
C HIS A 10 0.64 4.38 1.37
N TRP A 11 -0.24 3.50 1.85
CA TRP A 11 -0.42 2.19 1.25
C TRP A 11 -1.89 1.80 1.14
N VAL A 12 -2.16 0.88 0.22
CA VAL A 12 -3.43 0.18 0.08
C VAL A 12 -3.14 -1.29 -0.20
N THR A 13 -3.90 -2.17 0.44
CA THR A 13 -3.85 -3.61 0.28
C THR A 13 -5.14 -4.06 -0.40
N GLU A 14 -4.99 -4.85 -1.46
CA GLU A 14 -6.08 -5.44 -2.22
C GLU A 14 -5.98 -6.95 -2.25
N TRP A 15 -7.11 -7.64 -2.30
CA TRP A 15 -7.12 -9.08 -2.48
C TRP A 15 -7.14 -9.45 -3.96
N GLN A 16 -6.21 -10.30 -4.37
CA GLN A 16 -6.25 -10.87 -5.71
C GLN A 16 -7.35 -11.94 -5.79
N ARG A 17 -7.82 -12.26 -6.99
CA ARG A 17 -8.80 -13.34 -7.21
C ARG A 17 -8.35 -14.69 -6.63
N ARG A 18 -7.04 -14.90 -6.49
CA ARG A 18 -6.44 -16.11 -5.92
C ARG A 18 -6.30 -16.08 -4.38
N GLY A 19 -6.87 -15.08 -3.71
CA GLY A 19 -6.88 -14.98 -2.24
C GLY A 19 -5.58 -14.51 -1.58
N VAL A 20 -4.62 -13.97 -2.36
CA VAL A 20 -3.37 -13.40 -1.80
C VAL A 20 -3.42 -11.88 -1.80
N PRO A 21 -2.78 -11.22 -0.83
CA PRO A 21 -2.75 -9.76 -0.79
C PRO A 21 -1.84 -9.19 -1.89
N HIS A 22 -2.24 -8.04 -2.43
CA HIS A 22 -1.48 -7.19 -3.33
C HIS A 22 -1.32 -5.83 -2.65
N LEU A 23 -0.08 -5.46 -2.37
CA LEU A 23 0.25 -4.21 -1.70
C LEU A 23 0.67 -3.16 -2.73
N HIS A 24 0.03 -2.00 -2.68
CA HIS A 24 0.47 -0.79 -3.37
C HIS A 24 0.96 0.21 -2.34
N VAL A 25 2.13 0.80 -2.58
CA VAL A 25 2.76 1.75 -1.66
C VAL A 25 3.29 2.95 -2.44
N ALA A 26 3.03 4.15 -1.92
CA ALA A 26 3.75 5.35 -2.29
C ALA A 26 4.54 5.84 -1.08
N ILE A 27 5.79 6.24 -1.34
CA ILE A 27 6.72 6.71 -0.32
C ILE A 27 7.41 7.96 -0.87
N TRP A 28 7.58 8.95 -0.02
CA TRP A 28 8.24 10.22 -0.35
C TRP A 28 9.49 10.40 0.49
N TRP A 29 10.52 10.96 -0.14
CA TRP A 29 11.78 11.38 0.47
C TRP A 29 12.06 12.84 0.11
N PRO A 30 12.80 13.57 0.96
CA PRO A 30 13.24 14.93 0.64
C PRO A 30 14.30 14.92 -0.48
N ASP A 31 15.12 13.87 -0.54
CA ASP A 31 16.23 13.71 -1.49
C ASP A 31 16.02 12.53 -2.44
N LYS A 32 16.94 12.36 -3.41
CA LYS A 32 16.94 11.24 -4.34
C LYS A 32 17.11 9.91 -3.60
N TYR A 33 16.26 8.96 -3.97
CA TYR A 33 16.27 7.61 -3.42
C TYR A 33 16.30 6.57 -4.55
N ARG A 34 17.00 5.46 -4.34
CA ARG A 34 17.03 4.37 -5.33
C ARG A 34 15.72 3.61 -5.27
N LEU A 35 15.12 3.32 -6.42
CA LEU A 35 13.87 2.53 -6.50
C LEU A 35 14.03 1.09 -5.95
N SER A 36 15.27 0.58 -5.88
CA SER A 36 15.60 -0.74 -5.35
C SER A 36 15.36 -0.87 -3.86
N ASP A 37 15.64 0.18 -3.09
CA ASP A 37 15.79 0.04 -1.64
C ASP A 37 14.46 -0.24 -0.91
N PRO A 38 13.29 0.31 -1.31
CA PRO A 38 12.00 -0.09 -0.74
C PRO A 38 11.65 -1.54 -1.09
N ILE A 39 12.03 -1.98 -2.30
CA ILE A 39 11.81 -3.36 -2.76
C ILE A 39 12.65 -4.31 -1.92
N GLU A 40 13.94 -4.03 -1.74
CA GLU A 40 14.85 -4.88 -0.96
C GLU A 40 14.39 -5.03 0.48
N ALA A 41 14.00 -3.92 1.12
CA ALA A 41 13.47 -3.96 2.47
C ALA A 41 12.12 -4.69 2.58
N TRP A 42 11.25 -4.57 1.57
CA TRP A 42 10.01 -5.33 1.51
C TRP A 42 10.27 -6.83 1.37
N LEU A 43 11.17 -7.21 0.45
CA LEU A 43 11.55 -8.61 0.25
C LEU A 43 12.16 -9.21 1.52
N ALA A 44 13.01 -8.45 2.22
CA ALA A 44 13.58 -8.90 3.49
C ALA A 44 12.50 -9.10 4.58
N LEU A 45 11.52 -8.20 4.67
CA LEU A 45 10.43 -8.28 5.64
C LEU A 45 9.43 -9.41 5.33
N ALA A 46 9.10 -9.60 4.05
CA ALA A 46 8.01 -10.47 3.62
C ALA A 46 8.51 -11.82 3.05
N ALA A 47 9.80 -12.11 3.16
CA ALA A 47 10.41 -13.34 2.64
C ALA A 47 9.72 -14.59 3.18
N GLU A 48 9.42 -14.64 4.48
CA GLU A 48 8.74 -15.78 5.13
C GLU A 48 7.33 -16.03 4.58
N TYR A 49 6.71 -15.00 4.00
CA TYR A 49 5.38 -15.06 3.38
C TYR A 49 5.44 -15.28 1.86
N GLY A 50 6.62 -15.56 1.30
CA GLY A 50 6.81 -15.90 -0.12
C GLY A 50 6.94 -14.69 -1.06
N ALA A 51 7.23 -13.50 -0.55
CA ALA A 51 7.50 -12.35 -1.41
C ALA A 51 8.76 -12.58 -2.27
N GLY A 52 8.61 -12.48 -3.60
CA GLY A 52 9.71 -12.66 -4.55
C GLY A 52 9.95 -11.43 -5.42
N ALA A 53 11.20 -11.25 -5.87
CA ALA A 53 11.63 -10.10 -6.66
C ALA A 53 10.83 -9.93 -7.97
N LYS A 54 10.43 -11.03 -8.62
CA LYS A 54 9.62 -11.01 -9.86
C LYS A 54 8.23 -10.41 -9.68
N GLY A 55 7.73 -10.34 -8.44
CA GLY A 55 6.42 -9.76 -8.11
C GLY A 55 6.46 -8.27 -7.78
N GLN A 56 7.62 -7.62 -7.87
CA GLN A 56 7.81 -6.24 -7.42
C GLN A 56 7.88 -5.29 -8.61
N HIS A 57 7.23 -4.12 -8.47
CA HIS A 57 7.28 -3.06 -9.47
C HIS A 57 7.43 -1.71 -8.77
N ALA A 58 8.42 -0.92 -9.17
CA ALA A 58 8.62 0.44 -8.66
C ALA A 58 8.86 1.41 -9.82
N LYS A 59 8.27 2.60 -9.70
CA LYS A 59 8.45 3.71 -10.62
C LYS A 59 8.42 5.03 -9.83
N PRO A 60 9.13 6.08 -10.29
CA PRO A 60 8.94 7.42 -9.75
C PRO A 60 7.49 7.86 -9.93
N ILE A 61 7.00 8.67 -9.00
CA ILE A 61 5.70 9.33 -9.13
C ILE A 61 5.94 10.61 -9.94
N ASP A 62 5.54 10.60 -11.21
CA ASP A 62 5.78 11.67 -12.20
C ASP A 62 4.72 12.79 -12.19
N GLY A 63 3.78 12.74 -11.24
CA GLY A 63 2.84 13.83 -10.99
C GLY A 63 1.92 13.54 -9.80
N PRO A 64 1.38 14.58 -9.13
CA PRO A 64 0.52 14.42 -7.96
C PRO A 64 -0.74 13.60 -8.29
N VAL A 65 -1.23 13.72 -9.51
CA VAL A 65 -2.49 13.15 -9.95
C VAL A 65 -2.43 11.62 -10.04
N GLY A 66 -1.31 11.02 -10.47
CA GLY A 66 -1.24 9.59 -10.77
C GLY A 66 -1.50 8.70 -9.57
N TRP A 67 -0.79 8.93 -8.46
CA TRP A 67 -0.99 8.16 -7.23
C TRP A 67 -2.35 8.42 -6.58
N PHE A 68 -2.80 9.67 -6.52
CA PHE A 68 -4.09 9.99 -5.90
C PHE A 68 -5.29 9.49 -6.73
N GLN A 69 -5.22 9.53 -8.07
CA GLN A 69 -6.23 8.90 -8.93
C GLN A 69 -6.23 7.38 -8.75
N TYR A 70 -5.04 6.77 -8.67
CA TYR A 70 -4.92 5.36 -8.36
C TYR A 70 -5.57 5.08 -7.00
N LEU A 71 -5.23 5.83 -5.95
CA LEU A 71 -5.82 5.68 -4.63
C LEU A 71 -7.36 5.77 -4.66
N SER A 72 -7.90 6.82 -5.29
CA SER A 72 -9.34 7.05 -5.40
C SER A 72 -10.04 5.89 -6.11
N LYS A 73 -9.45 5.32 -7.17
CA LYS A 73 -9.97 4.12 -7.85
C LYS A 73 -10.07 2.94 -6.90
N HIS A 74 -9.13 2.78 -5.98
CA HIS A 74 -9.04 1.65 -5.07
C HIS A 74 -9.92 1.82 -3.83
N ALA A 75 -10.01 3.04 -3.29
CA ALA A 75 -10.90 3.41 -2.20
C ALA A 75 -12.39 3.34 -2.60
N ALA A 76 -12.72 3.68 -3.85
CA ALA A 76 -14.11 3.71 -4.35
C ALA A 76 -14.70 2.32 -4.66
N ARG A 77 -13.90 1.24 -4.68
CA ARG A 77 -14.42 -0.12 -4.91
C ARG A 77 -15.31 -0.52 -3.75
N GLY A 78 -16.54 -1.00 -4.02
CA GLY A 78 -17.47 -1.45 -2.97
C GLY A 78 -16.98 -2.70 -2.23
N VAL A 79 -17.54 -2.97 -1.04
CA VAL A 79 -17.17 -4.13 -0.18
C VAL A 79 -17.40 -5.48 -0.89
N LYS A 80 -18.34 -5.55 -1.84
CA LYS A 80 -18.62 -6.74 -2.66
C LYS A 80 -17.63 -6.94 -3.83
N HIS A 81 -16.74 -5.98 -4.08
CA HIS A 81 -15.72 -6.12 -5.11
C HIS A 81 -14.71 -7.17 -4.66
N TYR A 82 -14.27 -8.09 -5.52
CA TYR A 82 -13.40 -9.22 -5.11
C TYR A 82 -12.09 -8.79 -4.40
N GLN A 83 -11.58 -7.60 -4.72
CA GLN A 83 -10.43 -6.96 -4.06
C GLN A 83 -10.68 -6.48 -2.63
N ARG A 84 -11.95 -6.47 -2.20
CA ARG A 84 -12.43 -6.12 -0.86
C ARG A 84 -13.36 -7.18 -0.25
N SER A 85 -13.74 -8.23 -1.00
CA SER A 85 -14.67 -9.24 -0.53
C SER A 85 -14.06 -10.03 0.62
N GLY A 86 -14.82 -10.16 1.72
CA GLY A 86 -14.44 -10.97 2.87
C GLY A 86 -14.19 -12.43 2.52
N ASP A 87 -14.80 -12.93 1.45
CA ASP A 87 -14.64 -14.32 0.99
C ASP A 87 -13.19 -14.67 0.64
N ASN A 88 -12.38 -13.68 0.24
CA ASN A 88 -10.98 -13.86 -0.13
C ASN A 88 -10.01 -13.49 1.01
N MET A 89 -10.53 -13.02 2.16
CA MET A 89 -9.70 -12.63 3.30
C MET A 89 -9.38 -13.86 4.17
N PRO A 90 -8.15 -13.99 4.69
CA PRO A 90 -7.83 -14.98 5.72
C PRO A 90 -8.78 -14.85 6.91
N THR A 91 -9.14 -15.96 7.56
CA THR A 91 -10.10 -15.97 8.68
C THR A 91 -9.78 -14.94 9.76
N GLY A 92 -8.49 -14.79 10.13
CA GLY A 92 -8.06 -13.79 11.13
C GLY A 92 -8.23 -12.32 10.73
N TRP A 93 -8.58 -12.04 9.47
CA TRP A 93 -8.83 -10.70 8.92
C TRP A 93 -10.32 -10.47 8.58
N GLN A 94 -11.18 -11.47 8.80
CA GLN A 94 -12.62 -11.38 8.55
C GLN A 94 -13.37 -10.72 9.73
N GLU A 95 -12.88 -10.88 10.97
CA GLU A 95 -13.58 -10.45 12.19
C GLU A 95 -13.54 -8.94 12.46
N LYS A 96 -12.58 -8.23 11.87
CA LYS A 96 -12.51 -6.76 11.88
C LYS A 96 -12.57 -6.33 10.42
N THR A 97 -13.21 -5.20 10.12
CA THR A 97 -13.03 -4.54 8.83
C THR A 97 -11.54 -4.22 8.68
N GLY A 98 -10.78 -5.16 8.08
CA GLY A 98 -9.34 -5.06 7.96
C GLY A 98 -9.03 -3.71 7.33
N ARG A 99 -8.15 -2.91 7.96
CA ARG A 99 -7.71 -1.66 7.36
C ARG A 99 -7.00 -2.00 6.06
N VAL A 100 -7.72 -1.82 4.95
CA VAL A 100 -7.21 -2.03 3.59
C VAL A 100 -6.28 -0.91 3.15
N TRP A 101 -6.08 0.12 3.97
CA TRP A 101 -5.18 1.23 3.67
C TRP A 101 -4.63 1.83 4.96
N GLY A 102 -3.57 2.61 4.81
CA GLY A 102 -3.01 3.41 5.90
C GLY A 102 -1.97 4.39 5.40
N TYR A 103 -1.48 5.22 6.32
CA TYR A 103 -0.48 6.23 6.04
C TYR A 103 0.47 6.41 7.24
N GLY A 104 1.58 7.09 7.00
CA GLY A 104 2.51 7.52 8.04
C GLY A 104 3.42 8.65 7.57
N GLY A 105 4.12 9.27 8.52
CA GLY A 105 4.90 10.49 8.26
C GLY A 105 4.04 11.75 8.30
N ASP A 106 4.59 12.84 7.79
CA ASP A 106 4.03 14.19 7.98
C ASP A 106 3.05 14.57 6.87
N TRP A 107 1.77 14.28 7.09
CA TRP A 107 0.69 14.65 6.17
C TRP A 107 0.01 15.95 6.63
N PRO A 108 -0.32 16.88 5.71
CA PRO A 108 -1.16 18.03 6.03
C PRO A 108 -2.61 17.56 6.21
N LEU A 109 -2.93 17.05 7.39
CA LEU A 109 -4.28 16.59 7.74
C LEU A 109 -5.14 17.77 8.17
N GLN A 110 -6.40 17.74 7.77
CA GLN A 110 -7.42 18.64 8.32
C GLN A 110 -8.27 17.86 9.31
N GLU A 111 -8.62 18.51 10.42
CA GLU A 111 -9.59 17.95 11.35
C GLU A 111 -10.95 17.74 10.66
N PRO A 112 -11.69 16.68 11.00
CA PRO A 112 -13.04 16.48 10.48
C PRO A 112 -13.91 17.71 10.78
N VAL A 113 -14.64 18.19 9.78
CA VAL A 113 -15.70 19.17 10.01
C VAL A 113 -16.87 18.41 10.63
N ASN A 114 -17.17 18.71 11.89
CA ASN A 114 -18.33 18.14 12.60
C ASN A 114 -19.66 18.56 11.97
#